data_AF-A0A2T6KDK6-F1
#
_entry.id   AF-A0A2T6KDK6-F1
#
_cell.length_a   1.000
_cell.length_b   1.000
_cell.length_c   1.000
_cell.angle_alpha   90.00
_cell.angle_beta   90.00
_cell.angle_gamma   90.00
#
_symmetry.space_group_name_H-M   'P 1'
#
loop_
_entity.id
_entity.type
_entity.pdbx_description
1 polymer ?
#
loop_
_entity_poly.entity_id
_entity_poly.type
_entity_poly.pdbx_seq_one_letter_code
_entity_poly.pdbx_strand_id
1 'polypeptide(L)' 'MRKTTKSPGEKIVKDIKRATRKHYSSEEKIRIVLDGLRGEDSIAELCRREG' A
#
# COMPACT_ATOMS: atom_id res chain seq x y z
N MET A 1 10.27 -26.28 2.03
CA MET A 1 9.55 -25.00 2.25
C MET A 1 9.29 -24.83 3.75
N ARG A 2 9.94 -23.88 4.43
CA ARG A 2 9.71 -23.63 5.86
C ARG A 2 8.33 -23.00 6.06
N LYS A 3 7.42 -23.71 6.72
CA LYS A 3 6.10 -23.19 7.12
C LYS A 3 6.31 -22.41 8.43
N THR A 4 6.52 -21.10 8.34
CA THR A 4 6.55 -20.23 9.53
C THR A 4 5.11 -20.15 10.06
N THR A 5 4.82 -20.84 11.15
CA THR A 5 3.57 -20.67 11.90
C THR A 5 3.58 -19.26 12.49
N LYS A 6 2.86 -18.34 11.85
CA LYS A 6 2.73 -16.98 12.36
C LYS A 6 2.09 -17.03 13.73
N SER A 7 2.71 -16.38 14.70
CA SER A 7 2.15 -16.31 16.05
C SER A 7 0.80 -15.58 16.00
N PRO A 8 -0.11 -15.86 16.96
CA PRO A 8 -1.35 -15.10 17.07
C PRO A 8 -1.12 -13.59 17.13
N GLY A 9 -0.04 -13.15 17.79
CA GLY A 9 0.38 -11.75 17.84
C GLY A 9 0.76 -11.18 16.47
N GLU A 10 1.52 -11.92 15.65
CA GLU A 10 1.85 -11.48 14.28
C GLU A 10 0.62 -11.33 13.39
N LYS A 11 -0.39 -12.20 13.58
CA LYS A 11 -1.66 -12.09 12.87
C LYS A 11 -2.40 -10.81 13.25
N ILE A 12 -2.51 -10.54 14.56
CA ILE A 12 -3.16 -9.33 15.08
C ILE A 12 -2.46 -8.06 14.56
N VAL A 13 -1.13 -7.99 14.64
CA VAL A 13 -0.37 -6.83 14.12
C VAL A 13 -0.61 -6.65 12.62
N LYS A 14 -0.65 -7.73 11.84
CA LYS A 14 -0.92 -7.66 10.40
C LYS A 14 -2.33 -7.15 10.10
N ASP A 15 -3.31 -7.61 10.87
CA ASP A 15 -4.72 -7.22 10.70
C ASP A 15 -4.93 -5.74 11.09
N ILE A 16 -4.31 -5.28 12.18
CA ILE A 16 -4.29 -3.85 12.57
C ILE A 16 -3.70 -3.01 11.44
N LYS A 17 -2.49 -3.33 10.97
CA LYS A 17 -1.83 -2.59 9.87
C LYS A 17 -2.66 -2.55 8.59
N ARG A 18 -3.43 -3.61 8.31
CA ARG A 18 -4.32 -3.67 7.16
C ARG A 18 -5.56 -2.78 7.37
N ALA A 19 -6.15 -2.82 8.55
CA ALA A 19 -7.32 -2.03 8.90
C ALA A 19 -7.01 -0.52 8.98
N THR A 20 -5.80 -0.16 9.39
CA THR A 20 -5.33 1.23 9.49
C THR A 20 -4.57 1.70 8.25
N ARG A 21 -4.57 0.93 7.14
CA ARG A 21 -3.92 1.36 5.91
C ARG A 21 -4.60 2.62 5.38
N LYS A 22 -3.82 3.55 4.82
CA LYS A 22 -4.37 4.73 4.15
C LYS A 22 -5.30 4.30 3.02
N HIS A 23 -6.56 4.74 3.10
CA HIS A 23 -7.56 4.49 2.08
C HIS A 23 -7.53 5.65 1.09
N TYR A 24 -7.29 5.33 -0.18
CA TYR A 24 -7.41 6.28 -1.28
C TYR A 24 -8.78 6.13 -1.92
N SER A 25 -9.47 7.25 -2.08
CA SER A 25 -10.63 7.35 -2.96
C SER A 25 -10.24 6.99 -4.40
N SER A 26 -11.24 6.64 -5.22
CA SER A 26 -11.02 6.41 -6.65
C SER A 26 -10.43 7.65 -7.33
N GLU A 27 -10.83 8.85 -6.92
CA GLU A 27 -10.32 10.10 -7.45
C GLU A 27 -8.83 10.31 -7.14
N GLU A 28 -8.41 10.07 -5.89
CA GLU A 28 -6.99 10.17 -5.51
C GLU A 28 -6.13 9.16 -6.28
N LYS A 29 -6.63 7.94 -6.48
CA LYS A 29 -5.92 6.93 -7.28
C LYS A 29 -5.75 7.39 -8.73
N ILE A 30 -6.77 7.99 -9.34
CA ILE A 30 -6.70 8.52 -10.70
C ILE A 30 -5.66 9.65 -10.77
N ARG A 31 -5.66 10.57 -9.81
CA ARG A 31 -4.70 11.67 -9.74
C ARG A 31 -3.24 11.18 -9.70
N ILE A 32 -2.94 10.21 -8.83
CA ILE A 32 -1.60 9.60 -8.70
C ILE A 32 -1.13 8.98 -10.03
N VAL A 33 -2.02 8.29 -10.74
CA VAL A 33 -1.68 7.67 -12.03
C VAL A 33 -1.42 8.75 -13.09
N LEU A 34 -2.26 9.78 -13.14
CA LEU A 34 -2.08 10.89 -14.09
C LEU A 34 -0.76 11.64 -13.84
N ASP A 35 -0.39 11.87 -12.58
CA ASP A 35 0.88 12.50 -12.22
C ASP A 35 2.07 11.63 -12.65
N GLY A 36 2.00 10.32 -12.42
CA GLY A 36 3.05 9.41 -12.88
C GLY A 36 3.16 9.27 -14.40
N LEU A 37 2.06 9.48 -15.14
CA LEU A 37 2.08 9.53 -16.61
C LEU A 37 2.66 10.83 -17.16
N ARG A 38 2.66 11.92 -16.38
CA ARG A 38 3.31 13.19 -16.76
C ARG A 38 4.84 13.13 -16.71
N GLY A 39 5.39 12.07 -16.11
CA GLY A 39 6.81 11.74 -16.19
C GLY A 39 7.72 12.39 -15.14
N GLU A 40 7.14 13.05 -14.13
CA GLU A 40 7.91 13.67 -13.04
C GLU A 40 8.38 12.62 -12.02
N ASP A 41 7.50 11.71 -11.61
CA ASP A 41 7.79 10.58 -10.71
C ASP A 41 7.30 9.28 -11.36
N SER A 42 8.00 8.15 -11.14
CA SER A 42 7.48 6.85 -11.57
C SER A 42 6.20 6.52 -10.79
N ILE A 43 5.17 5.98 -11.46
CA ILE A 43 3.96 5.47 -10.80
C ILE A 43 4.32 4.52 -9.64
N ALA A 44 5.34 3.68 -9.82
CA ALA A 44 5.80 2.75 -8.79
C ALA A 44 6.42 3.47 -7.57
N GLU A 45 7.05 4.62 -7.77
CA GLU A 45 7.60 5.45 -6.70
C GLU A 45 6.51 6.17 -5.92
N LEU A 46 5.54 6.75 -6.63
CA LEU A 46 4.35 7.36 -6.03
C LEU A 46 3.56 6.34 -5.20
N CYS A 47 3.31 5.14 -5.74
CA CYS A 47 2.63 4.08 -5.00
C CYS A 47 3.40 3.59 -3.77
N ARG A 48 4.73 3.70 -3.72
CA ARG A 48 5.52 3.34 -2.54
C ARG A 48 5.50 4.43 -1.46
N ARG A 49 5.49 5.71 -1.87
CA ARG A 49 5.38 6.87 -0.96
C ARG A 49 4.00 6.94 -0.30
N GLU A 50 2.97 6.58 -1.06
CA GLU A 50 1.56 6.60 -0.63
C GLU A 50 1.10 5.25 0.01
N GLY A 51 1.88 4.18 -0.10
CA GLY A 51 1.47 2.79 0.26
C GLY A 51 1.37 2.47 1.75
#